data_AF-A0A8C3VJ64-F1
#
_entry.id   AF-A0A8C3VJ64-F1
#
_cell.length_a   1.000
_cell.length_b   1.000
_cell.length_c   1.000
_cell.angle_alpha   90.00
_cell.angle_beta   90.00
_cell.angle_gamma   90.00
#
_symmetry.space_group_name_H-M   'P 1'
#
loop_
_entity.id
_entity.type
_entity.pdbx_description
1 polymer ?
#
loop_
_entity_poly.entity_id
_entity_poly.type
_entity_poly.pdbx_seq_one_letter_code
_entity_poly.pdbx_strand_id
1 'polypeptide(L)'
;GFVCCLFFYFVFLGLHLWHMESGLASAENHCLNVNGICRRDTCKMTEDTIGACKRRWKCCRAWWILLPVPTPIIYSDYQEPLKNKMK
;
A
#
# COMPACT_ATOMS: atom_id res chain seq x y z
N GLY A 1 27.88 27.13 36.73
CA GLY A 1 28.67 26.90 35.51
C GLY A 1 28.48 25.49 34.98
N PHE A 2 29.10 24.49 35.64
CA PHE A 2 29.20 23.11 35.16
C PHE A 2 27.88 22.39 34.87
N VAL A 3 26.88 22.55 35.74
CA VAL A 3 25.57 21.88 35.61
C VAL A 3 24.82 22.33 34.35
N CYS A 4 24.97 23.59 33.97
CA CYS A 4 24.33 24.14 32.77
C CYS A 4 24.95 23.51 31.51
N CYS A 5 26.27 23.40 31.45
CA CYS A 5 26.98 22.79 30.32
C CYS A 5 26.60 21.32 30.12
N LEU A 6 26.43 20.54 31.20
CA LEU A 6 26.00 19.14 31.12
C LEU A 6 24.57 19.00 30.60
N PHE A 7 23.66 19.90 31.01
CA PHE A 7 22.28 19.91 30.52
C PHE A 7 22.20 20.21 29.02
N PHE A 8 22.94 21.23 28.55
CA PHE A 8 23.03 21.55 27.14
C PHE A 8 23.62 20.40 26.31
N TYR A 9 24.64 19.72 26.83
CA TYR A 9 25.23 18.56 26.15
C TYR A 9 24.24 17.40 26.03
N PHE A 10 23.49 17.10 27.09
CA PHE A 10 22.45 16.06 27.08
C PHE A 10 21.33 16.36 26.08
N VAL A 11 20.86 17.61 26.02
CA VAL A 11 19.83 18.03 25.06
C VAL A 11 20.35 17.90 23.62
N PHE A 12 21.58 18.31 23.36
CA PHE A 12 22.19 18.23 22.03
C PHE A 12 22.39 16.77 21.58
N LEU A 13 22.86 15.91 22.49
CA LEU A 13 23.04 14.49 22.23
C LEU A 13 21.69 13.79 21.97
N GLY A 14 20.67 14.14 22.76
CA GLY A 14 19.31 13.64 22.57
C GLY A 14 18.77 14.00 21.18
N LEU A 15 18.75 15.30 20.85
CA LEU A 15 18.21 15.80 19.57
C LEU A 15 18.89 15.15 18.34
N HIS A 16 20.20 14.89 18.43
CA HIS A 16 20.94 14.26 17.35
C HIS A 16 20.55 12.78 17.14
N LEU A 17 20.22 12.06 18.21
CA LEU A 17 19.78 10.66 18.14
C LEU A 17 18.41 10.53 17.44
N TRP A 18 17.47 11.42 17.74
CA TRP A 18 16.12 11.42 17.17
C TRP A 18 16.08 11.66 15.65
N HIS A 19 17.06 12.41 15.11
CA HIS A 19 17.13 12.70 13.67
C HIS A 19 17.58 11.48 12.84
N MET A 20 18.33 10.55 13.43
CA MET A 20 18.89 9.40 12.71
C MET A 20 17.88 8.26 12.49
N GLU A 21 16.81 8.18 13.29
CA GLU A 21 15.83 7.08 13.21
C GLU A 21 14.61 7.38 12.32
N SER A 22 14.35 8.65 12.01
CA SER A 22 13.06 9.07 11.43
C SER A 22 13.00 9.04 9.90
N GLY A 23 14.11 8.82 9.19
CA GLY A 23 14.17 9.04 7.74
C GLY A 23 13.86 7.86 6.82
N LEU A 24 14.13 6.62 7.25
CA LEU A 24 14.10 5.45 6.32
C LEU A 24 13.31 4.26 6.86
N ALA A 25 13.37 4.00 8.17
CA ALA A 25 12.65 2.89 8.80
C ALA A 25 11.13 3.07 8.69
N SER A 26 10.62 4.30 8.73
CA SER A 26 9.18 4.56 8.63
C SER A 26 8.59 4.16 7.26
N ALA A 27 9.37 4.26 6.18
CA ALA A 27 8.89 4.00 4.83
C ALA A 27 8.81 2.49 4.52
N GLU A 28 9.80 1.71 4.98
CA GLU A 28 9.75 0.25 4.89
C GLU A 28 8.64 -0.33 5.78
N ASN A 29 8.50 0.16 7.02
CA ASN A 29 7.47 -0.29 7.95
C ASN A 29 6.06 0.04 7.42
N HIS A 30 5.88 1.21 6.82
CA HIS A 30 4.62 1.57 6.18
C HIS A 30 4.27 0.62 5.02
N CYS A 31 5.25 0.23 4.20
CA CYS A 31 5.03 -0.73 3.10
C CYS A 31 4.64 -2.12 3.61
N LEU A 32 5.31 -2.60 4.66
CA LEU A 32 5.00 -3.87 5.31
C LEU A 32 3.62 -3.86 5.96
N ASN A 33 3.22 -2.75 6.58
CA ASN A 33 1.92 -2.60 7.23
C ASN A 33 0.74 -2.66 6.25
N VAL A 34 0.94 -2.24 4.99
CA VAL A 34 -0.06 -2.37 3.91
C VAL A 34 0.03 -3.71 3.16
N ASN A 35 0.75 -4.68 3.71
CA ASN A 35 1.01 -6.00 3.11
C ASN A 35 1.65 -5.90 1.72
N GLY A 36 2.49 -4.87 1.52
CA GLY A 36 3.25 -4.61 0.31
C GLY A 36 4.63 -5.27 0.34
N ILE A 37 5.22 -5.41 -0.84
CA ILE A 37 6.56 -5.98 -1.06
C ILE A 37 7.46 -4.89 -1.60
N CYS A 38 8.65 -4.75 -1.04
CA CYS A 38 9.66 -3.82 -1.54
C CYS A 38 10.44 -4.43 -2.70
N ARG A 39 10.40 -3.80 -3.87
CA ARG A 39 11.15 -4.19 -5.08
C ARG A 39 12.16 -3.10 -5.46
N ARG A 40 13.30 -3.50 -6.05
CA ARG A 40 14.33 -2.56 -6.54
C ARG A 40 14.01 -2.01 -7.93
N ASP A 41 13.41 -2.83 -8.79
CA ASP A 41 13.19 -2.52 -10.20
C ASP A 41 11.85 -1.80 -10.40
N THR A 42 10.80 -2.57 -10.69
CA THR A 42 9.44 -2.08 -10.94
C THR A 42 8.45 -3.09 -10.38
N CYS A 43 7.26 -2.63 -9.99
CA CYS A 43 6.17 -3.52 -9.59
C CYS A 43 5.68 -4.34 -10.80
N LYS A 44 5.22 -5.58 -10.56
CA LYS A 44 4.64 -6.41 -11.62
C LYS A 44 3.35 -5.77 -12.15
N MET A 45 2.89 -6.17 -13.34
CA MET A 45 1.60 -5.69 -13.88
C MET A 45 0.41 -5.97 -12.94
N THR A 46 0.50 -7.04 -12.15
CA THR A 46 -0.49 -7.41 -11.12
C THR A 46 -0.26 -6.71 -9.77
N GLU A 47 0.61 -5.71 -9.73
CA GLU A 47 0.97 -4.96 -8.52
C GLU A 47 0.91 -3.43 -8.77
N ASP A 48 0.38 -2.68 -7.80
CA ASP A 48 0.34 -1.22 -7.81
C ASP A 48 1.53 -0.62 -7.04
N THR A 49 2.06 0.52 -7.51
CA THR A 49 3.15 1.23 -6.83
C THR A 49 2.57 2.24 -5.84
N ILE A 50 2.71 1.97 -4.54
CA ILE A 50 2.17 2.84 -3.48
C ILE A 50 3.15 3.94 -3.09
N GLY A 51 4.45 3.63 -3.11
CA GLY A 51 5.48 4.54 -2.59
C GLY A 51 6.88 3.99 -2.74
N ALA A 52 7.81 4.49 -1.91
CA ALA A 52 9.19 4.04 -1.87
C ALA A 52 9.52 3.42 -0.50
N CYS A 53 10.26 2.31 -0.48
CA CYS A 53 10.68 1.66 0.77
C CYS A 53 12.04 2.15 1.28
N LYS A 54 13.01 2.27 0.36
CA LYS A 54 14.39 2.72 0.62
C LYS A 54 14.86 3.56 -0.56
N ARG A 55 16.07 4.14 -0.44
CA ARG A 55 16.73 4.84 -1.54
C ARG A 55 16.75 3.92 -2.77
N ARG A 56 16.03 4.30 -3.84
CA ARG A 56 15.83 3.56 -5.11
C ARG A 56 14.86 2.36 -5.09
N TRP A 57 14.22 2.00 -3.97
CA TRP A 57 13.29 0.87 -3.92
C TRP A 57 11.83 1.35 -3.89
N LYS A 58 10.95 0.63 -4.57
CA LYS A 58 9.51 0.90 -4.67
C LYS A 58 8.71 -0.08 -3.81
N CYS A 59 7.64 0.41 -3.21
CA CYS A 59 6.66 -0.40 -2.49
C CYS A 59 5.57 -0.85 -3.46
N CYS A 60 5.43 -2.16 -3.64
CA CYS A 60 4.48 -2.79 -4.55
C CYS A 60 3.40 -3.52 -3.75
N ARG A 61 2.12 -3.27 -4.02
CA ARG A 61 1.00 -4.01 -3.42
C ARG A 61 0.29 -4.80 -4.49
N ALA A 62 -0.16 -6.01 -4.17
CA ALA A 62 -1.00 -6.78 -5.08
C ALA A 62 -2.41 -6.18 -5.12
N TRP A 63 -2.83 -5.66 -6.28
CA TRP A 63 -4.21 -5.24 -6.54
C TRP A 63 -5.04 -6.46 -6.97
N TRP A 64 -5.06 -7.49 -6.13
CA TRP A 64 -5.80 -8.74 -6.31
C TRP A 64 -7.33 -8.63 -6.42
N ILE A 65 -7.89 -7.46 -6.73
CA ILE A 65 -9.34 -7.23 -6.84
C ILE A 65 -9.88 -7.18 -8.27
N LEU A 66 -9.03 -7.36 -9.29
CA LEU A 66 -9.44 -7.38 -10.69
C LEU A 66 -9.12 -8.72 -11.37
N LEU A 67 -9.26 -9.84 -10.65
CA LEU A 67 -9.87 -10.98 -11.33
C LEU A 67 -11.22 -10.45 -11.84
N PRO A 68 -11.52 -10.51 -13.15
CA PRO A 68 -12.89 -10.34 -13.55
C PRO A 68 -13.64 -11.40 -12.75
N VAL A 69 -14.46 -11.00 -11.79
CA VAL A 69 -15.55 -11.87 -11.36
C VAL A 69 -16.23 -12.19 -12.69
N PRO A 70 -16.21 -13.45 -13.16
CA PRO A 70 -17.02 -13.78 -14.30
C PRO A 70 -18.43 -13.55 -13.81
N THR A 71 -18.94 -12.33 -14.01
CA THR A 71 -20.36 -12.05 -13.84
C THR A 71 -20.98 -13.10 -14.73
N PRO A 72 -21.67 -14.10 -14.14
CA PRO A 72 -22.24 -15.16 -14.94
C PRO A 72 -23.15 -14.44 -15.93
N ILE A 73 -22.87 -14.64 -17.20
CA ILE A 73 -23.78 -14.30 -18.28
C ILE A 73 -25.04 -15.13 -18.01
N ILE A 74 -25.95 -14.56 -17.21
CA ILE A 74 -27.30 -15.06 -17.12
C ILE A 74 -27.85 -14.77 -18.51
N TYR A 75 -27.81 -15.77 -19.39
CA TYR A 75 -28.76 -15.82 -20.49
C TYR A 75 -30.13 -15.85 -19.81
N SER A 76 -30.71 -14.67 -19.62
CA SER A 76 -32.14 -14.56 -19.39
C SER A 76 -32.77 -15.11 -20.66
N ASP A 77 -33.03 -16.41 -20.65
CA ASP A 77 -33.87 -17.06 -21.64
C ASP A 77 -35.17 -16.27 -21.68
N TYR A 78 -35.29 -15.41 -22.69
CA TYR A 78 -36.46 -14.57 -22.89
C TYR A 78 -37.58 -15.53 -23.29
N GLN A 79 -38.35 -15.99 -22.31
CA GLN A 79 -39.52 -16.79 -22.59
C GLN A 79 -40.61 -15.85 -23.13
N GLU A 80 -40.90 -15.97 -24.42
CA GLU A 80 -41.97 -15.23 -25.06
C GLU A 80 -43.29 -15.43 -24.30
N PRO A 81 -44.06 -14.36 -24.02
CA PRO A 81 -45.33 -14.51 -23.34
C PRO A 81 -46.28 -15.30 -24.24
N LEU A 82 -46.77 -16.45 -23.74
CA LEU A 82 -47.80 -17.26 -24.40
C LEU A 82 -48.98 -16.37 -24.81
N LYS A 83 -49.11 -16.10 -26.11
CA LYS A 83 -50.28 -15.44 -26.69
C LYS A 83 -51.50 -16.34 -26.48
N ASN A 84 -52.31 -16.04 -25.48
CA ASN A 84 -53.65 -16.60 -25.41
C ASN A 84 -54.49 -16.05 -26.57
N LYS A 85 -54.74 -16.90 -27.56
CA LYS A 85 -55.75 -16.68 -28.59
C LYS A 85 -57.12 -16.66 -27.91
N MET A 86 -57.70 -15.48 -27.69
CA MET A 86 -59.12 -15.37 -27.42
C MET A 86 -59.89 -15.54 -28.73
N LYS A 87 -60.85 -16.47 -28.71
CA LYS A 87 -61.71 -16.91 -29.80
C LYS A 87 -62.85 -15.93 -30.05
#